data_AF-A0AAD7A807-F1
#
_entry.id   AF-A0AAD7A807-F1
#
_cell.length_a   1.000
_cell.length_b   1.000
_cell.length_c   1.000
_cell.angle_alpha   90.00
_cell.angle_beta   90.00
_cell.angle_gamma   90.00
#
_symmetry.space_group_name_H-M   'P 1'
#
loop_
_entity.id
_entity.type
_entity.pdbx_description
1 polymer ?
#
loop_
_entity_poly.entity_id
_entity_poly.type
_entity_poly.pdbx_seq_one_letter_code
_entity_poly.pdbx_strand_id
1 'polypeptide(L)'
;MASWNWNTPGVHIRQPLTRTPIPAQPAPWSKLAFDPLSLFDLRRHLGTRMNEPGRFMASQFQFQAADIAFLAGGASGDGRHAPPAVDEFFPEFMHLREVTPPGKAGNAERRVFSELVRRTIWDLATKWDRALGSTTMILHVDGTIHPAAPLAPEYLKANMYLPPSFVQENPGSHQSLASIAQIFLEHVGVPTVAAWTRRGHALNWPLGQQGTIPVRPSQNLPVIPSAEAAGSSHYVFHGHPATGAAPMVPPVSPISSSQVPIYDIDQVILDAAEADLLSASERNGYLEGEVKLLRRHLGQCEDAIELYDEREVASQQRIQDLEAELAHLQHELKQSQTLVRRYCANPTVFDSPPSPSSSRSKYSGVLATASKPPSPPPYVNFGSPSVSVAGPSSPRTPRGLVTAEMELGAATHQFLIDNNLLSYFDAVRLICAKFSSVKWGTEIEKLSKFPAELRNGLLEALEEDSKA
;
A
#
# COMPACT_ATOMS: atom_id res chain seq x y z
N MET A 1 -4.33 8.63 29.00
CA MET A 1 -4.53 8.68 27.54
C MET A 1 -3.85 9.93 27.02
N ALA A 2 -2.72 9.80 26.32
CA ALA A 2 -2.09 10.95 25.68
C ALA A 2 -3.01 11.45 24.57
N SER A 3 -3.38 12.73 24.59
CA SER A 3 -4.08 13.35 23.47
C SER A 3 -3.12 13.42 22.29
N TRP A 4 -3.34 12.58 21.28
CA TRP A 4 -2.59 12.61 20.03
C TRP A 4 -2.82 13.98 19.38
N ASN A 5 -1.79 14.83 19.42
CA ASN A 5 -1.86 16.15 18.81
C ASN A 5 -1.58 16.01 17.31
N TRP A 6 -2.64 15.84 16.52
CA TRP A 6 -2.61 15.75 15.06
C TRP A 6 -2.15 17.03 14.37
N ASN A 7 -1.97 18.13 15.12
CA ASN A 7 -1.35 19.34 14.64
C ASN A 7 0.18 19.20 14.56
N THR A 8 0.69 18.08 14.02
CA THR A 8 2.09 18.04 13.60
C THR A 8 2.21 18.99 12.41
N PRO A 9 3.00 20.07 12.50
CA PRO A 9 3.11 21.03 11.41
C PRO A 9 3.54 20.31 10.12
N GLY A 10 2.75 20.43 9.05
CA GLY A 10 3.10 19.94 7.72
C GLY A 10 2.46 18.63 7.25
N VAL A 11 1.62 17.95 8.06
CA VAL A 11 0.87 16.76 7.60
C VAL A 11 -0.62 17.07 7.42
N HIS A 12 -0.99 17.57 6.24
CA HIS A 12 -2.39 17.73 5.82
C HIS A 12 -2.98 16.43 5.23
N ILE A 13 -3.52 15.56 6.08
CA ILE A 13 -4.40 14.48 5.59
C ILE A 13 -5.67 15.16 5.06
N ARG A 14 -6.01 14.95 3.78
CA ARG A 14 -7.23 15.50 3.18
C ARG A 14 -8.42 15.04 4.02
N GLN A 15 -9.08 15.98 4.70
CA GLN A 15 -10.31 15.70 5.42
C GLN A 15 -11.41 15.44 4.40
N PRO A 16 -12.12 14.29 4.48
CA PRO A 16 -13.24 14.04 3.61
C PRO A 16 -14.36 15.03 3.92
N LEU A 17 -15.12 15.40 2.89
CA LEU A 17 -16.37 16.12 3.12
C LEU A 17 -17.38 15.14 3.73
N THR A 18 -17.85 15.44 4.93
CA THR A 18 -18.81 14.60 5.68
C THR A 18 -20.10 15.36 5.99
N ARG A 19 -21.19 14.62 6.22
CA ARG A 19 -22.48 15.22 6.62
C ARG A 19 -22.46 15.73 8.07
N THR A 20 -21.75 15.02 8.95
CA THR A 20 -21.57 15.38 10.36
C THR A 20 -20.16 15.90 10.60
N PRO A 21 -19.95 16.81 11.57
CA PRO A 21 -18.60 17.23 11.95
C PRO A 21 -17.75 16.02 12.34
N ILE A 22 -16.52 15.97 11.84
CA ILE A 22 -15.58 14.88 12.13
C ILE A 22 -15.22 14.93 13.63
N PRO A 23 -15.42 13.83 14.39
CA PRO A 23 -15.09 13.81 15.81
C PRO A 23 -13.59 14.00 16.08
N ALA A 24 -13.28 14.62 17.22
CA ALA A 24 -11.89 14.87 17.66
C ALA A 24 -11.07 13.60 17.90
N GLN A 25 -11.73 12.47 18.14
CA GLN A 25 -11.11 11.14 18.23
C GLN A 25 -11.53 10.29 17.03
N PRO A 26 -10.65 9.44 16.47
CA PRO A 26 -11.02 8.54 15.38
C PRO A 26 -12.03 7.49 15.84
N ALA A 27 -12.92 7.06 14.94
CA ALA A 27 -13.86 5.98 15.22
C ALA A 27 -13.12 4.69 15.61
N PRO A 28 -13.62 3.86 16.57
CA PRO A 28 -12.98 2.60 16.91
C PRO A 28 -12.74 1.69 15.70
N TRP A 29 -11.69 0.86 15.72
CA TRP A 29 -11.34 -0.08 14.64
C TRP A 29 -12.52 -0.93 14.15
N SER A 30 -13.36 -1.42 15.07
CA SER A 30 -14.54 -2.24 14.76
C SER A 30 -15.68 -1.48 14.06
N LYS A 31 -15.57 -0.16 13.93
CA LYS A 31 -16.55 0.71 13.25
C LYS A 31 -16.01 1.29 11.94
N LEU A 32 -14.79 0.95 11.54
CA LEU A 32 -14.26 1.35 10.24
C LEU A 32 -15.00 0.57 9.14
N ALA A 33 -15.49 1.28 8.13
CA ALA A 33 -16.21 0.75 6.99
C ALA A 33 -15.54 1.17 5.67
N PHE A 34 -16.04 0.69 4.53
CA PHE A 34 -15.46 0.99 3.22
C PHE A 34 -15.93 2.35 2.69
N ASP A 35 -15.42 3.44 3.28
CA ASP A 35 -15.81 4.82 2.96
C ASP A 35 -14.68 5.85 3.23
N PRO A 36 -14.79 7.10 2.72
CA PRO A 36 -13.77 8.14 2.89
C PRO A 36 -13.47 8.54 4.34
N LEU A 37 -14.47 8.55 5.23
CA LEU A 37 -14.28 8.90 6.64
C LEU A 37 -13.50 7.80 7.36
N SER A 38 -13.80 6.54 7.07
CA SER A 38 -13.06 5.41 7.63
C SER A 38 -11.62 5.33 7.12
N LEU A 39 -11.32 5.71 5.86
CA LEU A 39 -9.94 5.88 5.39
C LEU A 39 -9.19 6.95 6.21
N PHE A 40 -9.86 8.08 6.46
CA PHE A 40 -9.31 9.16 7.27
C PHE A 40 -9.06 8.73 8.72
N ASP A 41 -10.00 8.03 9.33
CA ASP A 41 -9.89 7.54 10.71
C ASP A 41 -8.87 6.39 10.84
N LEU A 42 -8.77 5.50 9.85
CA LEU A 42 -7.71 4.51 9.77
C LEU A 42 -6.34 5.18 9.80
N ARG A 43 -6.17 6.25 9.01
CA ARG A 43 -4.93 7.02 9.01
C ARG A 43 -4.64 7.68 10.37
N ARG A 44 -5.69 8.12 11.07
CA ARG A 44 -5.59 8.62 12.44
C ARG A 44 -5.31 7.52 13.48
N HIS A 45 -5.61 6.27 13.23
CA HIS A 45 -5.13 5.20 14.11
C HIS A 45 -3.66 4.87 13.87
N LEU A 46 -3.26 4.81 12.60
CA LEU A 46 -1.92 4.42 12.21
C LEU A 46 -0.86 5.49 12.55
N GLY A 47 -1.27 6.74 12.75
CA GLY A 47 -0.37 7.82 13.11
C GLY A 47 0.49 8.30 11.95
N THR A 48 1.11 9.46 12.17
CA THR A 48 2.38 9.78 11.51
C THR A 48 3.49 9.17 12.35
N ARG A 49 4.41 8.45 11.70
CA ARG A 49 5.59 7.95 12.39
C ARG A 49 6.40 9.14 12.92
N MET A 50 6.45 9.32 14.24
CA MET A 50 7.15 10.46 14.85
C MET A 50 8.64 10.52 14.46
N ASN A 51 9.24 9.38 14.16
CA ASN A 51 10.63 9.23 13.74
C ASN A 51 10.87 9.45 12.23
N GLU A 52 9.81 9.58 11.42
CA GLU A 52 9.90 9.77 9.97
C GLU A 52 8.91 10.87 9.50
N PRO A 53 9.07 12.12 9.99
CA PRO A 53 8.20 13.22 9.58
C PRO A 53 8.25 13.40 8.05
N GLY A 54 7.10 13.57 7.42
CA GLY A 54 6.99 13.75 5.97
C GLY A 54 6.91 12.46 5.15
N ARG A 55 7.20 11.27 5.70
CA ARG A 55 7.09 10.01 4.95
C ARG A 55 5.69 9.74 4.42
N PHE A 56 4.66 10.07 5.22
CA PHE A 56 3.29 9.98 4.75
C PHE A 56 3.02 10.89 3.54
N MET A 57 3.61 12.10 3.51
CA MET A 57 3.43 13.01 2.38
C MET A 57 4.18 12.53 1.13
N ALA A 58 5.42 12.08 1.29
CA ALA A 58 6.20 11.52 0.19
C ALA A 58 5.54 10.28 -0.43
N SER A 59 4.83 9.48 0.38
CA SER A 59 4.22 8.22 -0.03
C SER A 59 2.68 8.24 0.04
N GLN A 60 2.05 9.40 -0.08
CA GLN A 60 0.62 9.56 0.20
C GLN A 60 -0.25 8.59 -0.59
N PHE A 61 0.01 8.44 -1.90
CA PHE A 61 -0.73 7.53 -2.76
C PHE A 61 -0.58 6.05 -2.36
N GLN A 62 0.63 5.64 -1.96
CA GLN A 62 0.90 4.25 -1.51
C GLN A 62 0.16 3.96 -0.20
N PHE A 63 0.15 4.94 0.70
CA PHE A 63 -0.58 4.86 1.95
C PHE A 63 -2.10 4.82 1.75
N GLN A 64 -2.65 5.64 0.84
CA GLN A 64 -4.06 5.60 0.47
C GLN A 64 -4.46 4.27 -0.16
N ALA A 65 -3.64 3.73 -1.08
CA ALA A 65 -3.86 2.42 -1.67
C ALA A 65 -3.84 1.30 -0.61
N ALA A 66 -2.89 1.37 0.33
CA ALA A 66 -2.83 0.43 1.46
C ALA A 66 -4.05 0.53 2.37
N ASP A 67 -4.56 1.74 2.63
CA ASP A 67 -5.78 1.94 3.43
C ASP A 67 -7.01 1.35 2.73
N ILE A 68 -7.14 1.53 1.42
CA ILE A 68 -8.21 0.91 0.61
C ILE A 68 -8.10 -0.61 0.66
N ALA A 69 -6.90 -1.16 0.46
CA ALA A 69 -6.67 -2.60 0.52
C ALA A 69 -6.97 -3.17 1.92
N PHE A 70 -6.63 -2.44 2.98
CA PHE A 70 -6.94 -2.82 4.35
C PHE A 70 -8.45 -2.93 4.57
N LEU A 71 -9.22 -1.92 4.14
CA LEU A 71 -10.68 -1.91 4.31
C LEU A 71 -11.41 -2.88 3.37
N ALA A 72 -10.83 -3.21 2.21
CA ALA A 72 -11.36 -4.21 1.28
C ALA A 72 -11.01 -5.66 1.69
N GLY A 73 -10.09 -5.84 2.64
CA GLY A 73 -9.60 -7.16 3.05
C GLY A 73 -10.73 -8.09 3.48
N GLY A 74 -10.80 -9.26 2.85
CA GLY A 74 -11.83 -10.27 3.14
C GLY A 74 -13.16 -10.11 2.39
N ALA A 75 -13.36 -9.01 1.64
CA ALA A 75 -14.61 -8.78 0.90
C ALA A 75 -14.89 -9.83 -0.18
N SER A 76 -13.89 -10.56 -0.67
CA SER A 76 -14.06 -11.68 -1.62
C SER A 76 -14.48 -12.99 -0.95
N GLY A 77 -14.37 -13.11 0.37
CA GLY A 77 -14.60 -14.35 1.12
C GLY A 77 -15.65 -14.22 2.23
N ASP A 78 -16.34 -13.07 2.33
CA ASP A 78 -17.33 -12.81 3.37
C ASP A 78 -18.72 -13.42 3.08
N GLY A 79 -18.92 -13.96 1.87
CA GLY A 79 -20.18 -14.54 1.40
C GLY A 79 -21.28 -13.51 1.11
N ARG A 80 -20.99 -12.20 1.13
CA ARG A 80 -21.97 -11.12 0.96
C ARG A 80 -21.92 -10.51 -0.43
N HIS A 81 -21.87 -11.37 -1.45
CA HIS A 81 -21.77 -10.95 -2.86
C HIS A 81 -23.10 -10.61 -3.52
N ALA A 82 -24.23 -10.80 -2.81
CA ALA A 82 -25.56 -10.44 -3.27
C ALA A 82 -26.13 -9.29 -2.42
N PRO A 83 -26.87 -8.35 -3.02
CA PRO A 83 -27.62 -7.37 -2.25
C PRO A 83 -28.65 -8.09 -1.37
N PRO A 84 -29.06 -7.52 -0.22
CA PRO A 84 -30.02 -8.15 0.68
C PRO A 84 -31.37 -8.47 -0.01
N ALA A 85 -31.78 -7.62 -0.94
CA ALA A 85 -32.96 -7.81 -1.77
C ALA A 85 -32.74 -7.30 -3.21
N VAL A 86 -33.63 -7.69 -4.14
CA VAL A 86 -33.54 -7.36 -5.57
C VAL A 86 -33.51 -5.86 -5.86
N ASP A 87 -34.26 -5.09 -5.07
CA ASP A 87 -34.45 -3.64 -5.20
C ASP A 87 -33.70 -2.84 -4.13
N GLU A 88 -32.76 -3.48 -3.43
CA GLU A 88 -31.90 -2.83 -2.47
C GLU A 88 -30.46 -2.70 -2.98
N PHE A 89 -29.78 -1.65 -2.50
CA PHE A 89 -28.34 -1.52 -2.67
C PHE A 89 -27.59 -2.34 -1.60
N PHE A 90 -26.32 -2.61 -1.88
CA PHE A 90 -25.41 -3.12 -0.86
C PHE A 90 -25.34 -2.16 0.35
N PRO A 91 -25.26 -2.66 1.59
CA PRO A 91 -25.13 -1.82 2.79
C PRO A 91 -23.98 -0.82 2.71
N GLU A 92 -22.85 -1.21 2.13
CA GLU A 92 -21.65 -0.38 1.95
C GLU A 92 -21.94 0.85 1.07
N PHE A 93 -22.72 0.67 0.01
CA PHE A 93 -23.11 1.77 -0.87
C PHE A 93 -24.05 2.75 -0.15
N MET A 94 -24.98 2.25 0.67
CA MET A 94 -25.86 3.10 1.47
C MET A 94 -25.06 3.86 2.53
N HIS A 95 -24.17 3.18 3.24
CA HIS A 95 -23.28 3.78 4.23
C HIS A 95 -22.42 4.89 3.62
N LEU A 96 -21.79 4.63 2.47
CA LEU A 96 -21.00 5.62 1.73
C LEU A 96 -21.81 6.89 1.40
N ARG A 97 -23.10 6.74 1.07
CA ARG A 97 -24.00 7.88 0.81
C ARG A 97 -24.42 8.62 2.07
N GLU A 98 -24.58 7.92 3.19
CA GLU A 98 -24.97 8.51 4.48
C GLU A 98 -23.86 9.37 5.09
N VAL A 99 -22.60 8.93 4.99
CA VAL A 99 -21.44 9.63 5.56
C VAL A 99 -21.03 10.85 4.74
N THR A 100 -21.30 10.85 3.43
CA THR A 100 -20.97 11.97 2.53
C THR A 100 -22.10 13.00 2.44
N PRO A 101 -21.82 14.29 2.16
CA PRO A 101 -22.86 15.31 2.00
C PRO A 101 -23.88 14.97 0.90
N PRO A 102 -25.12 15.46 1.00
CA PRO A 102 -26.05 15.34 -0.13
C PRO A 102 -25.63 16.20 -1.33
N GLY A 103 -26.20 15.91 -2.49
CA GLY A 103 -26.05 16.75 -3.69
C GLY A 103 -24.67 16.68 -4.35
N LYS A 104 -24.26 17.79 -4.98
CA LYS A 104 -23.04 17.87 -5.81
C LYS A 104 -21.77 17.59 -5.02
N ALA A 105 -21.67 18.08 -3.78
CA ALA A 105 -20.47 17.92 -2.96
C ALA A 105 -20.19 16.45 -2.61
N GLY A 106 -21.19 15.69 -2.12
CA GLY A 106 -20.97 14.27 -1.87
C GLY A 106 -20.90 13.44 -3.14
N ASN A 107 -21.54 13.85 -4.25
CA ASN A 107 -21.29 13.21 -5.54
C ASN A 107 -19.80 13.33 -5.94
N ALA A 108 -19.20 14.50 -5.77
CA ALA A 108 -17.78 14.70 -6.02
C ALA A 108 -16.91 13.85 -5.08
N GLU A 109 -17.23 13.81 -3.78
CA GLU A 109 -16.46 13.02 -2.81
C GLU A 109 -16.52 11.51 -3.11
N ARG A 110 -17.72 10.99 -3.41
CA ARG A 110 -17.89 9.59 -3.81
C ARG A 110 -17.16 9.27 -5.11
N ARG A 111 -17.16 10.21 -6.07
CA ARG A 111 -16.40 10.06 -7.32
C ARG A 111 -14.90 9.94 -7.06
N VAL A 112 -14.34 10.83 -6.22
CA VAL A 112 -12.92 10.77 -5.83
C VAL A 112 -12.60 9.43 -5.16
N PHE A 113 -13.46 8.97 -4.25
CA PHE A 113 -13.30 7.66 -3.61
C PHE A 113 -13.32 6.51 -4.63
N SER A 114 -14.30 6.47 -5.53
CA SER A 114 -14.36 5.47 -6.60
C SER A 114 -13.13 5.49 -7.51
N GLU A 115 -12.62 6.67 -7.86
CA GLU A 115 -11.40 6.82 -8.65
C GLU A 115 -10.16 6.27 -7.92
N LEU A 116 -10.05 6.49 -6.60
CA LEU A 116 -8.98 5.92 -5.77
C LEU A 116 -9.05 4.39 -5.69
N VAL A 117 -10.26 3.83 -5.50
CA VAL A 117 -10.46 2.37 -5.48
C VAL A 117 -10.08 1.75 -6.82
N ARG A 118 -10.57 2.33 -7.92
CA ARG A 118 -10.27 1.89 -9.28
C ARG A 118 -8.77 1.91 -9.57
N ARG A 119 -8.09 3.02 -9.23
CA ARG A 119 -6.63 3.14 -9.38
C ARG A 119 -5.89 2.08 -8.57
N THR A 120 -6.30 1.84 -7.33
CA THR A 120 -5.70 0.81 -6.47
C THR A 120 -5.83 -0.58 -7.08
N ILE A 121 -7.00 -0.91 -7.64
CA ILE A 121 -7.22 -2.19 -8.33
C ILE A 121 -6.28 -2.34 -9.54
N TRP A 122 -6.10 -1.29 -10.34
CA TRP A 122 -5.19 -1.34 -11.49
C TRP A 122 -3.72 -1.42 -11.11
N ASP A 123 -3.31 -0.72 -10.06
CA ASP A 123 -1.94 -0.79 -9.55
C ASP A 123 -1.63 -2.22 -9.05
N LEU A 124 -2.60 -2.86 -8.38
CA LEU A 124 -2.49 -4.26 -7.95
C LEU A 124 -2.46 -5.23 -9.14
N ALA A 125 -3.34 -5.06 -10.13
CA ALA A 125 -3.32 -5.87 -11.36
C ALA A 125 -2.00 -5.72 -12.12
N THR A 126 -1.46 -4.51 -12.21
CA THR A 126 -0.16 -4.23 -12.82
C THR A 126 0.96 -4.95 -12.08
N LYS A 127 0.95 -4.90 -10.74
CA LYS A 127 1.95 -5.60 -9.92
C LYS A 127 1.82 -7.12 -10.06
N TRP A 128 0.61 -7.64 -10.14
CA TRP A 128 0.34 -9.05 -10.38
C TRP A 128 0.93 -9.50 -11.72
N ASP A 129 0.64 -8.78 -12.80
CA ASP A 129 1.15 -9.06 -14.14
C ASP A 129 2.68 -9.01 -14.19
N ARG A 130 3.30 -8.00 -13.57
CA ARG A 130 4.77 -7.88 -13.51
C ARG A 130 5.41 -8.98 -12.68
N ALA A 131 4.80 -9.38 -11.57
CA ALA A 131 5.37 -10.38 -10.67
C ALA A 131 5.29 -11.80 -11.25
N LEU A 132 4.23 -12.10 -12.01
CA LEU A 132 3.96 -13.46 -12.49
C LEU A 132 4.14 -13.63 -14.01
N GLY A 133 4.44 -12.55 -14.74
CA GLY A 133 4.49 -12.59 -16.21
C GLY A 133 3.13 -12.87 -16.84
N SER A 134 2.02 -12.55 -16.15
CA SER A 134 0.67 -12.76 -16.64
C SER A 134 0.13 -11.55 -17.42
N THR A 135 -1.04 -11.73 -18.05
CA THR A 135 -1.83 -10.62 -18.60
C THR A 135 -3.20 -10.63 -17.94
N THR A 136 -3.52 -9.56 -17.22
CA THR A 136 -4.82 -9.38 -16.57
C THR A 136 -5.67 -8.38 -17.35
N MET A 137 -6.97 -8.62 -17.40
CA MET A 137 -7.96 -7.72 -17.99
C MET A 137 -9.06 -7.46 -16.97
N ILE A 138 -9.38 -6.19 -16.71
CA ILE A 138 -10.45 -5.81 -15.77
C ILE A 138 -11.40 -4.86 -16.47
N LEU A 139 -12.69 -5.19 -16.45
CA LEU A 139 -13.77 -4.38 -17.03
C LEU A 139 -14.67 -3.87 -15.91
N HIS A 140 -14.93 -2.58 -15.91
CA HIS A 140 -15.81 -1.91 -14.95
C HIS A 140 -16.77 -0.97 -15.66
N VAL A 141 -18.04 -1.03 -15.29
CA VAL A 141 -19.09 -0.12 -15.78
C VAL A 141 -19.77 0.54 -14.59
N ASP A 142 -19.97 1.85 -14.69
CA ASP A 142 -20.67 2.58 -13.64
C ASP A 142 -22.16 2.24 -13.66
N GLY A 143 -22.78 2.09 -12.49
CA GLY A 143 -24.22 1.83 -12.40
C GLY A 143 -25.09 3.03 -12.79
N THR A 144 -24.50 4.19 -13.05
CA THR A 144 -25.22 5.42 -13.40
C THR A 144 -24.98 5.83 -14.84
N ILE A 145 -26.02 6.36 -15.48
CA ILE A 145 -25.92 7.01 -16.80
C ILE A 145 -26.20 8.49 -16.70
N HIS A 146 -25.88 9.22 -17.77
CA HIS A 146 -26.25 10.62 -17.88
C HIS A 146 -27.77 10.78 -17.74
N PRO A 147 -28.27 11.79 -16.99
CA PRO A 147 -29.70 12.05 -16.89
C PRO A 147 -30.37 12.11 -18.28
N ALA A 148 -31.56 11.52 -18.38
CA ALA A 148 -32.34 11.37 -19.62
C ALA A 148 -31.70 10.54 -20.75
N ALA A 149 -30.51 9.97 -20.57
CA ALA A 149 -29.95 9.06 -21.57
C ALA A 149 -30.80 7.78 -21.64
N PRO A 150 -31.09 7.25 -22.85
CA PRO A 150 -31.71 5.96 -23.01
C PRO A 150 -30.87 4.84 -22.38
N LEU A 151 -31.55 3.82 -21.87
CA LEU A 151 -30.92 2.61 -21.39
C LEU A 151 -30.50 1.74 -22.58
N ALA A 152 -29.39 2.10 -23.21
CA ALA A 152 -28.83 1.38 -24.35
C ALA A 152 -27.28 1.41 -24.31
N PRO A 153 -26.60 0.42 -24.91
CA PRO A 153 -25.14 0.28 -24.81
C PRO A 153 -24.39 1.51 -25.31
N GLU A 154 -24.87 2.20 -26.35
CA GLU A 154 -24.21 3.38 -26.92
C GLU A 154 -24.15 4.60 -25.99
N TYR A 155 -24.88 4.57 -24.87
CA TYR A 155 -24.85 5.59 -23.82
C TYR A 155 -23.99 5.18 -22.62
N LEU A 156 -23.36 4.00 -22.68
CA LEU A 156 -22.49 3.47 -21.66
C LEU A 156 -21.02 3.57 -22.05
N LYS A 157 -20.17 3.49 -21.03
CA LYS A 157 -18.72 3.37 -21.17
C LYS A 157 -18.20 2.29 -20.24
N ALA A 158 -17.24 1.50 -20.72
CA ALA A 158 -16.51 0.55 -19.91
C ALA A 158 -15.12 1.11 -19.61
N ASN A 159 -14.78 1.19 -18.34
CA ASN A 159 -13.41 1.43 -17.89
C ASN A 159 -12.68 0.10 -17.92
N MET A 160 -11.64 0.00 -18.73
CA MET A 160 -10.90 -1.23 -18.94
C MET A 160 -9.45 -1.04 -18.51
N TYR A 161 -8.96 -1.94 -17.65
CA TYR A 161 -7.53 -2.13 -17.47
C TYR A 161 -7.02 -3.19 -18.43
N LEU A 162 -5.91 -2.87 -19.10
CA LEU A 162 -5.17 -3.79 -19.96
C LEU A 162 -3.68 -3.40 -19.99
N PRO A 163 -2.73 -4.34 -19.89
CA PRO A 163 -1.31 -4.02 -19.98
C PRO A 163 -0.95 -3.39 -21.34
N PRO A 164 -0.31 -2.21 -21.36
CA PRO A 164 0.06 -1.57 -22.63
C PRO A 164 1.00 -2.41 -23.50
N SER A 165 1.90 -3.19 -22.88
CA SER A 165 2.79 -4.13 -23.59
C SER A 165 1.98 -5.16 -24.37
N PHE A 166 0.97 -5.77 -23.74
CA PHE A 166 0.10 -6.75 -24.39
C PHE A 166 -0.63 -6.16 -25.61
N VAL A 167 -1.18 -4.94 -25.47
CA VAL A 167 -1.86 -4.24 -26.57
C VAL A 167 -0.93 -3.99 -27.76
N GLN A 168 0.32 -3.59 -27.48
CA GLN A 168 1.31 -3.27 -28.51
C GLN A 168 1.84 -4.53 -29.21
N GLU A 169 2.09 -5.59 -28.45
CA GLU A 169 2.64 -6.85 -28.94
C GLU A 169 1.60 -7.68 -29.72
N ASN A 170 0.30 -7.49 -29.44
CA ASN A 170 -0.78 -8.32 -29.99
C ASN A 170 -1.84 -7.49 -30.76
N PRO A 171 -1.48 -6.82 -31.86
CA PRO A 171 -2.44 -6.03 -32.65
C PRO A 171 -3.57 -6.89 -33.24
N GLY A 172 -3.31 -8.18 -33.51
CA GLY A 172 -4.34 -9.12 -33.97
C GLY A 172 -5.48 -9.35 -32.98
N SER A 173 -5.26 -9.09 -31.69
CA SER A 173 -6.27 -9.26 -30.64
C SER A 173 -7.14 -8.03 -30.42
N HIS A 174 -6.84 -6.89 -31.08
CA HIS A 174 -7.56 -5.62 -30.86
C HIS A 174 -9.06 -5.75 -31.11
N GLN A 175 -9.44 -6.40 -32.21
CA GLN A 175 -10.86 -6.61 -32.53
C GLN A 175 -11.55 -7.47 -31.46
N SER A 176 -10.90 -8.53 -30.98
CA SER A 176 -11.46 -9.40 -29.94
C SER A 176 -11.62 -8.66 -28.62
N LEU A 177 -10.65 -7.85 -28.22
CA LEU A 177 -10.72 -7.03 -27.01
C LEU A 177 -11.86 -6.01 -27.08
N ALA A 178 -12.01 -5.32 -28.22
CA ALA A 178 -13.12 -4.40 -28.46
C ALA A 178 -14.48 -5.12 -28.43
N SER A 179 -14.57 -6.30 -29.06
CA SER A 179 -15.77 -7.14 -29.02
C SER A 179 -16.12 -7.60 -27.59
N ILE A 180 -15.13 -7.97 -26.78
CA ILE A 180 -15.34 -8.32 -25.36
C ILE A 180 -15.91 -7.11 -24.60
N ALA A 181 -15.33 -5.92 -24.77
CA ALA A 181 -15.82 -4.70 -24.13
C ALA A 181 -17.27 -4.37 -24.55
N GLN A 182 -17.60 -4.53 -25.84
CA GLN A 182 -18.95 -4.32 -26.35
C GLN A 182 -19.95 -5.33 -25.77
N ILE A 183 -19.63 -6.63 -25.80
CA ILE A 183 -20.46 -7.70 -25.21
C ILE A 183 -20.68 -7.43 -23.71
N PHE A 184 -19.63 -7.01 -23.01
CA PHE A 184 -19.73 -6.64 -21.59
C PHE A 184 -20.70 -5.47 -21.38
N LEU A 185 -20.65 -4.42 -22.20
CA LEU A 185 -21.59 -3.30 -22.10
C LEU A 185 -23.04 -3.70 -22.38
N GLU A 186 -23.26 -4.54 -23.41
CA GLU A 186 -24.58 -5.03 -23.78
C GLU A 186 -25.20 -5.93 -22.70
N HIS A 187 -24.44 -6.92 -22.24
CA HIS A 187 -24.97 -7.99 -21.40
C HIS A 187 -24.75 -7.78 -19.89
N VAL A 188 -23.81 -6.93 -19.49
CA VAL A 188 -23.54 -6.62 -18.08
C VAL A 188 -23.82 -5.15 -17.79
N GLY A 189 -23.35 -4.23 -18.62
CA GLY A 189 -23.51 -2.79 -18.44
C GLY A 189 -24.97 -2.35 -18.41
N VAL A 190 -25.74 -2.67 -19.46
CA VAL A 190 -27.16 -2.30 -19.55
C VAL A 190 -27.96 -2.85 -18.35
N PRO A 191 -27.90 -4.15 -18.01
CA PRO A 191 -28.58 -4.66 -16.81
C PRO A 191 -28.11 -4.02 -15.49
N THR A 192 -26.83 -3.69 -15.36
CA THR A 192 -26.28 -3.02 -14.17
C THR A 192 -26.93 -1.65 -13.97
N VAL A 193 -27.01 -0.84 -15.02
CA VAL A 193 -27.67 0.48 -14.98
C VAL A 193 -29.17 0.34 -14.76
N ALA A 194 -29.81 -0.65 -15.38
CA ALA A 194 -31.24 -0.93 -15.17
C ALA A 194 -31.53 -1.25 -13.70
N ALA A 195 -30.73 -2.13 -13.09
CA ALA A 195 -30.86 -2.52 -11.69
C ALA A 195 -30.58 -1.32 -10.77
N TRP A 196 -29.54 -0.54 -11.03
CA TRP A 196 -29.23 0.66 -10.26
C TRP A 196 -30.39 1.67 -10.31
N THR A 197 -30.96 1.90 -11.50
CA THR A 197 -32.09 2.81 -11.70
C THR A 197 -33.32 2.35 -10.93
N ARG A 198 -33.65 1.05 -11.02
CA ARG A 198 -34.76 0.43 -10.27
C ARG A 198 -34.59 0.58 -8.75
N ARG A 199 -33.41 0.29 -8.22
CA ARG A 199 -33.08 0.48 -6.78
C ARG A 199 -33.18 1.94 -6.36
N GLY A 200 -32.71 2.86 -7.20
CA GLY A 200 -32.86 4.30 -6.96
C GLY A 200 -34.32 4.74 -6.93
N HIS A 201 -35.18 4.19 -7.80
CA HIS A 201 -36.62 4.43 -7.75
C HIS A 201 -37.27 3.89 -6.48
N ALA A 202 -36.87 2.70 -6.00
CA ALA A 202 -37.36 2.15 -4.73
C ALA A 202 -37.03 3.07 -3.53
N LEU A 203 -35.95 3.84 -3.62
CA LEU A 203 -35.56 4.86 -2.64
C LEU A 203 -36.12 6.27 -2.94
N ASN A 204 -37.06 6.40 -3.88
CA ASN A 204 -37.64 7.66 -4.32
C ASN A 204 -36.62 8.71 -4.82
N TRP A 205 -35.52 8.27 -5.43
CA TRP A 205 -34.55 9.21 -6.00
C TRP A 205 -35.10 9.85 -7.28
N PRO A 206 -34.91 11.16 -7.48
CA PRO A 206 -35.39 11.86 -8.66
C PRO A 206 -34.47 11.58 -9.85
N LEU A 207 -34.54 10.37 -10.41
CA LEU A 207 -33.71 9.93 -11.55
C LEU A 207 -34.27 10.40 -12.91
N GLY A 208 -35.58 10.64 -12.99
CA GLY A 208 -36.27 11.03 -14.22
C GLY A 208 -36.13 12.50 -14.62
N GLN A 209 -35.02 13.16 -14.27
CA GLN A 209 -34.83 14.57 -14.60
C GLN A 209 -34.78 14.77 -16.11
N GLN A 210 -35.56 15.73 -16.61
CA GLN A 210 -35.46 16.21 -17.98
C GLN A 210 -34.05 16.75 -18.20
N GLY A 211 -33.33 16.19 -19.16
CA GLY A 211 -31.98 16.57 -19.52
C GLY A 211 -31.77 16.46 -21.01
N THR A 212 -30.76 17.14 -21.52
CA THR A 212 -30.32 16.95 -22.90
C THR A 212 -29.73 15.55 -23.02
N ILE A 213 -30.28 14.75 -23.93
CA ILE A 213 -29.69 13.44 -24.27
C ILE A 213 -28.27 13.72 -24.76
N PRO A 214 -27.23 13.11 -24.15
CA PRO A 214 -25.86 13.34 -24.56
C PRO A 214 -25.69 12.92 -26.03
N VAL A 215 -24.88 13.69 -26.76
CA VAL A 215 -24.53 13.38 -28.14
C VAL A 215 -23.85 12.01 -28.16
N ARG A 216 -24.30 11.13 -29.05
CA ARG A 216 -23.71 9.81 -29.20
C ARG A 216 -22.23 9.93 -29.58
N PRO A 217 -21.34 9.08 -29.03
CA PRO A 217 -19.95 9.04 -29.46
C PRO A 217 -19.87 8.86 -30.98
N SER A 218 -18.82 9.42 -31.60
CA SER A 218 -18.55 9.22 -33.02
C SER A 218 -18.47 7.73 -33.35
N GLN A 219 -19.01 7.32 -34.50
CA GLN A 219 -18.87 5.93 -34.98
C GLN A 219 -17.45 5.64 -35.49
N ASN A 220 -16.65 6.68 -35.75
CA ASN A 220 -15.29 6.56 -36.26
C ASN A 220 -14.25 6.59 -35.13
N LEU A 221 -14.49 5.81 -34.07
CA LEU A 221 -13.50 5.63 -33.01
C LEU A 221 -12.51 4.52 -33.40
N PRO A 222 -11.24 4.62 -32.99
CA PRO A 222 -10.29 3.53 -33.17
C PRO A 222 -10.78 2.27 -32.43
N VAL A 223 -10.46 1.09 -32.98
CA VAL A 223 -10.88 -0.22 -32.42
C VAL A 223 -10.46 -0.35 -30.95
N ILE A 224 -9.21 0.02 -30.65
CA ILE A 224 -8.73 0.22 -29.28
C ILE A 224 -8.59 1.73 -29.07
N PRO A 225 -9.30 2.31 -28.08
CA PRO A 225 -9.12 3.71 -27.73
C PRO A 225 -7.69 3.96 -27.25
N SER A 226 -7.23 5.20 -27.36
CA SER A 226 -6.01 5.59 -26.66
C SER A 226 -6.21 5.47 -25.15
N ALA A 227 -5.14 5.17 -24.42
CA ALA A 227 -5.17 5.17 -22.96
C ALA A 227 -5.55 6.56 -22.42
N GLU A 228 -6.28 6.62 -21.30
CA GLU A 228 -6.79 7.88 -20.69
C GLU A 228 -5.65 8.85 -20.38
N ALA A 229 -4.50 8.32 -19.94
CA ALA A 229 -3.24 9.06 -19.84
C ALA A 229 -2.11 8.34 -20.59
N ALA A 230 -1.14 9.11 -21.10
CA ALA A 230 0.03 8.55 -21.77
C ALA A 230 0.77 7.56 -20.85
N GLY A 231 1.02 6.35 -21.35
CA GLY A 231 1.67 5.28 -20.58
C GLY A 231 0.80 4.62 -19.51
N SER A 232 -0.48 5.02 -19.36
CA SER A 232 -1.41 4.32 -18.46
C SER A 232 -1.94 3.03 -19.07
N SER A 233 -2.38 2.12 -18.20
CA SER A 233 -3.05 0.86 -18.54
C SER A 233 -4.57 0.99 -18.59
N HIS A 234 -5.10 2.21 -18.55
CA HIS A 234 -6.53 2.47 -18.50
C HIS A 234 -7.07 2.96 -19.82
N TYR A 235 -8.08 2.26 -20.32
CA TYR A 235 -8.77 2.50 -21.57
C TYR A 235 -10.27 2.75 -21.30
N VAL A 236 -10.89 3.63 -22.08
CA VAL A 236 -12.33 3.89 -21.98
C VAL A 236 -13.00 3.48 -23.29
N PHE A 237 -13.68 2.35 -23.26
CA PHE A 237 -14.46 1.86 -24.39
C PHE A 237 -15.87 2.45 -24.34
N HIS A 238 -16.27 3.12 -25.41
CA HIS A 238 -17.64 3.59 -25.58
C HIS A 238 -18.46 2.50 -26.24
N GLY A 239 -19.69 2.29 -25.75
CA GLY A 239 -20.57 1.32 -26.39
C GLY A 239 -21.00 1.77 -27.78
N HIS A 240 -21.29 0.79 -28.62
CA HIS A 240 -21.93 0.99 -29.92
C HIS A 240 -23.39 0.58 -29.86
N PRO A 241 -24.24 1.09 -30.77
CA PRO A 241 -25.61 0.62 -30.90
C PRO A 241 -25.58 -0.90 -31.04
N ALA A 242 -26.42 -1.60 -30.27
CA ALA A 242 -26.50 -3.05 -30.33
C ALA A 242 -26.57 -3.45 -31.80
N THR A 243 -25.55 -4.15 -32.30
CA THR A 243 -25.54 -4.71 -33.64
C THR A 243 -26.66 -5.72 -33.64
N GLY A 244 -27.86 -5.29 -34.07
CA GLY A 244 -29.13 -5.98 -33.85
C GLY A 244 -28.89 -7.47 -33.97
N ALA A 245 -28.84 -8.14 -32.83
CA ALA A 245 -28.32 -9.48 -32.77
C ALA A 245 -29.29 -10.32 -33.61
N ALA A 246 -28.90 -10.62 -34.85
CA ALA A 246 -29.29 -11.89 -35.43
C ALA A 246 -28.94 -12.88 -34.33
N PRO A 247 -29.92 -13.65 -33.81
CA PRO A 247 -29.69 -14.55 -32.69
C PRO A 247 -28.39 -15.28 -32.99
N MET A 248 -27.43 -15.22 -32.05
CA MET A 248 -26.18 -15.98 -32.12
C MET A 248 -26.58 -17.46 -32.07
N VAL A 249 -27.16 -17.96 -33.16
CA VAL A 249 -27.12 -19.34 -33.53
C VAL A 249 -25.65 -19.53 -33.85
N PRO A 250 -24.89 -20.30 -33.06
CA PRO A 250 -23.51 -20.62 -33.42
C PRO A 250 -23.52 -21.07 -34.88
N PRO A 251 -22.57 -20.63 -35.73
CA PRO A 251 -22.59 -20.93 -37.15
C PRO A 251 -22.58 -22.46 -37.33
N VAL A 252 -23.76 -23.03 -37.53
CA VAL A 252 -23.92 -24.36 -38.11
C VAL A 252 -23.60 -24.12 -39.57
N SER A 253 -22.34 -24.31 -39.95
CA SER A 253 -21.94 -24.31 -41.34
C SER A 253 -22.88 -25.27 -42.10
N PRO A 254 -23.59 -24.82 -43.14
CA PRO A 254 -24.35 -25.72 -43.97
C PRO A 254 -23.33 -26.63 -44.67
N ILE A 255 -23.22 -27.86 -44.19
CA ILE A 255 -22.49 -28.92 -44.87
C ILE A 255 -23.17 -29.08 -46.22
N SER A 256 -22.51 -28.55 -47.25
CA SER A 256 -22.91 -28.72 -48.64
C SER A 256 -22.91 -30.21 -48.95
N SER A 257 -24.09 -30.72 -49.28
CA SER A 257 -24.40 -32.12 -49.55
C SER A 257 -23.89 -32.55 -50.93
N SER A 258 -22.61 -32.33 -51.19
CA SER A 258 -21.89 -32.87 -52.34
C SER A 258 -20.93 -33.96 -51.85
N GLN A 259 -21.38 -35.22 -51.94
CA GLN A 259 -20.55 -36.43 -52.06
C GLN A 259 -19.26 -36.44 -51.22
N VAL A 260 -19.40 -36.53 -49.90
CA VAL A 260 -18.30 -37.01 -49.06
C VAL A 260 -18.24 -38.52 -49.24
N PRO A 261 -17.06 -39.11 -49.57
CA PRO A 261 -16.90 -40.55 -49.53
C PRO A 261 -17.34 -41.04 -48.16
N ILE A 262 -18.09 -42.14 -48.11
CA ILE A 262 -18.46 -42.80 -46.86
C ILE A 262 -17.14 -43.32 -46.25
N TYR A 263 -16.43 -42.43 -45.56
CA TYR A 263 -15.41 -42.80 -44.61
C TYR A 263 -16.15 -43.25 -43.36
N ASP A 264 -15.71 -44.38 -42.85
CA ASP A 264 -16.20 -45.03 -41.65
C ASP A 264 -16.17 -44.03 -40.49
N ILE A 265 -17.33 -43.44 -40.17
CA ILE A 265 -17.47 -42.39 -39.15
C ILE A 265 -17.01 -42.91 -37.79
N ASP A 266 -17.13 -44.22 -37.56
CA ASP A 266 -16.70 -44.87 -36.35
C ASP A 266 -15.16 -44.80 -36.19
N GLN A 267 -14.40 -44.83 -37.29
CA GLN A 267 -12.95 -44.71 -37.27
C GLN A 267 -12.50 -43.28 -36.89
N VAL A 268 -13.17 -42.25 -37.42
CA VAL A 268 -12.84 -40.84 -37.12
C VAL A 268 -13.19 -40.50 -35.66
N ILE A 269 -14.28 -41.05 -35.13
CA ILE A 269 -14.65 -40.90 -33.72
C ILE A 269 -13.63 -41.60 -32.81
N LEU A 270 -13.15 -42.80 -33.19
CA LEU A 270 -12.12 -43.51 -32.44
C LEU A 270 -10.80 -42.72 -32.41
N ASP A 271 -10.33 -42.23 -33.56
CA ASP A 271 -9.06 -41.51 -33.67
C ASP A 271 -9.10 -40.18 -32.87
N ALA A 272 -10.24 -39.49 -32.87
CA ALA A 272 -10.44 -38.28 -32.07
C ALA A 272 -10.45 -38.59 -30.56
N ALA A 273 -11.12 -39.66 -30.15
CA ALA A 273 -11.14 -40.08 -28.75
C ALA A 273 -9.75 -40.53 -28.26
N GLU A 274 -8.96 -41.15 -29.12
CA GLU A 274 -7.58 -41.56 -28.80
C GLU A 274 -6.65 -40.34 -28.67
N ALA A 275 -6.80 -39.33 -29.54
CA ALA A 275 -6.06 -38.06 -29.42
C ALA A 275 -6.41 -37.30 -28.13
N ASP A 276 -7.69 -37.25 -27.75
CA ASP A 276 -8.15 -36.63 -26.50
C ASP A 276 -7.62 -37.38 -25.28
N LEU A 277 -7.59 -38.71 -25.32
CA LEU A 277 -7.04 -39.54 -24.24
C LEU A 277 -5.53 -39.32 -24.07
N LEU A 278 -4.78 -39.20 -25.18
CA LEU A 278 -3.35 -38.91 -25.17
C LEU A 278 -3.07 -37.53 -24.57
N SER A 279 -3.81 -36.50 -25.00
CA SER A 279 -3.73 -35.14 -24.46
C SER A 279 -4.07 -35.08 -22.97
N ALA A 280 -5.10 -35.80 -22.53
CA ALA A 280 -5.45 -35.92 -21.11
C ALA A 280 -4.35 -36.61 -20.30
N SER A 281 -3.70 -37.64 -20.86
CA SER A 281 -2.58 -38.33 -20.22
C SER A 281 -1.36 -37.42 -20.05
N GLU A 282 -1.01 -36.63 -21.06
CA GLU A 282 0.09 -35.66 -20.97
C GLU A 282 -0.19 -34.59 -19.91
N ARG A 283 -1.42 -34.07 -19.87
CA ARG A 283 -1.86 -33.11 -18.85
C ARG A 283 -1.82 -33.70 -17.44
N ASN A 284 -2.21 -34.95 -17.27
CA ASN A 284 -2.11 -35.64 -15.97
C ASN A 284 -0.65 -35.79 -15.54
N GLY A 285 0.26 -36.14 -16.45
CA GLY A 285 1.69 -36.20 -16.15
C GLY A 285 2.27 -34.86 -15.69
N TYR A 286 1.86 -33.75 -16.32
CA TYR A 286 2.22 -32.40 -15.87
C TYR A 286 1.70 -32.11 -14.46
N LEU A 287 0.42 -32.37 -14.20
CA LEU A 287 -0.20 -32.14 -12.90
C LEU A 287 0.43 -32.99 -11.79
N GLU A 288 0.78 -34.24 -12.06
CA GLU A 288 1.51 -35.09 -11.11
C GLU A 288 2.90 -34.52 -10.78
N GLY A 289 3.59 -33.97 -11.78
CA GLY A 289 4.86 -33.25 -11.60
C GLY A 289 4.71 -32.02 -10.70
N GLU A 290 3.67 -31.23 -10.93
CA GLU A 290 3.37 -30.04 -10.12
C GLU A 290 2.99 -30.41 -8.67
N VAL A 291 2.16 -31.43 -8.46
CA VAL A 291 1.83 -31.95 -7.12
C VAL A 291 3.08 -32.43 -6.39
N LYS A 292 4.01 -33.08 -7.08
CA LYS A 292 5.29 -33.52 -6.50
C LYS A 292 6.17 -32.34 -6.10
N LEU A 293 6.20 -31.26 -6.89
CA LEU A 293 6.93 -30.04 -6.57
C LEU A 293 6.33 -29.34 -5.34
N LEU A 294 5.01 -29.18 -5.31
CA LEU A 294 4.29 -28.56 -4.19
C LEU A 294 4.50 -29.33 -2.88
N ARG A 295 4.49 -30.66 -2.91
CA ARG A 295 4.82 -31.49 -1.73
C ARG A 295 6.24 -31.26 -1.23
N ARG A 296 7.21 -31.05 -2.12
CA ARG A 296 8.59 -30.73 -1.71
C ARG A 296 8.66 -29.36 -1.04
N HIS A 297 7.97 -28.36 -1.60
CA HIS A 297 7.91 -27.02 -1.00
C HIS A 297 7.22 -27.03 0.36
N LEU A 298 6.15 -27.83 0.51
CA LEU A 298 5.48 -28.00 1.80
C LEU A 298 6.44 -28.56 2.86
N GLY A 299 7.20 -29.60 2.53
CA GLY A 299 8.22 -30.14 3.45
C GLY A 299 9.30 -29.12 3.82
N GLN A 300 9.77 -28.30 2.88
CA GLN A 300 10.73 -27.23 3.18
C GLN A 300 10.15 -26.16 4.11
N CYS A 301 8.86 -25.84 3.99
CA CYS A 301 8.18 -24.93 4.90
C CYS A 301 8.00 -25.54 6.29
N GLU A 302 7.68 -26.83 6.39
CA GLU A 302 7.57 -27.56 7.66
C GLU A 302 8.92 -27.57 8.40
N ASP A 303 10.02 -27.91 7.70
CA ASP A 303 11.38 -27.87 8.26
C ASP A 303 11.76 -26.46 8.74
N ALA A 304 11.35 -25.42 8.00
CA ALA A 304 11.63 -24.04 8.37
C ALA A 304 10.84 -23.61 9.62
N ILE A 305 9.58 -24.05 9.76
CA ILE A 305 8.75 -23.78 10.95
C ILE A 305 9.39 -24.43 12.18
N GLU A 306 9.81 -25.70 12.09
CA GLU A 306 10.48 -26.40 13.19
C GLU A 306 11.75 -25.66 13.64
N LEU A 307 12.57 -25.18 12.69
CA LEU A 307 13.77 -24.39 13.01
C LEU A 307 13.43 -23.06 13.71
N TYR A 308 12.32 -22.41 13.35
CA TYR A 308 11.88 -21.17 14.01
C TYR A 308 11.40 -21.43 15.43
N ASP A 309 10.68 -22.52 15.67
CA ASP A 309 10.20 -22.93 16.99
C ASP A 309 11.39 -23.22 17.93
N GLU A 310 12.42 -23.95 17.45
CA GLU A 310 13.65 -24.18 18.22
C GLU A 310 14.34 -22.87 18.60
N ARG A 311 14.42 -21.92 17.65
CA ARG A 311 15.03 -20.61 17.88
C ARG A 311 14.22 -19.75 18.85
N GLU A 312 12.89 -19.86 18.82
CA GLU A 312 12.02 -19.16 19.75
C GLU A 312 12.23 -19.70 21.18
N VAL A 313 12.25 -21.03 21.36
CA VAL A 313 12.54 -21.65 22.66
C VAL A 313 13.90 -21.21 23.20
N ALA A 314 14.94 -21.22 22.37
CA ALA A 314 16.27 -20.75 22.75
C ALA A 314 16.28 -19.26 23.14
N SER A 315 15.53 -18.42 22.43
CA SER A 315 15.39 -17.00 22.76
C SER A 315 14.63 -16.77 24.05
N GLN A 316 13.58 -17.55 24.33
CA GLN A 316 12.80 -17.47 25.56
C GLN A 316 13.66 -17.87 26.77
N GLN A 317 14.45 -18.95 26.65
CA GLN A 317 15.40 -19.34 27.69
C GLN A 317 16.42 -18.22 27.98
N ARG A 318 16.96 -17.60 26.92
CA ARG A 318 17.91 -16.49 27.10
C ARG A 318 17.29 -15.27 27.80
N ILE A 319 16.00 -15.00 27.55
CA ILE A 319 15.28 -13.92 28.24
C ILE A 319 15.16 -14.25 29.74
N GLN A 320 14.79 -15.49 30.08
CA GLN A 320 14.69 -15.93 31.48
C GLN A 320 16.02 -15.83 32.22
N ASP A 321 17.12 -16.25 31.58
CA ASP A 321 18.46 -16.15 32.16
C ASP A 321 18.85 -14.68 32.45
N LEU A 322 18.55 -13.77 31.51
CA LEU A 322 18.81 -12.33 31.68
C LEU A 322 17.93 -11.71 32.76
N GLU A 323 16.67 -12.15 32.89
CA GLU A 323 15.78 -11.69 33.97
C GLU A 323 16.30 -12.15 35.34
N ALA A 324 16.83 -13.36 35.45
CA ALA A 324 17.46 -13.86 36.67
C ALA A 324 18.73 -13.06 37.04
N GLU A 325 19.57 -12.75 36.04
CA GLU A 325 20.77 -11.92 36.23
C GLU A 325 20.40 -10.50 36.70
N LEU A 326 19.38 -9.88 36.08
CA LEU A 326 18.89 -8.56 36.49
C LEU A 326 18.33 -8.58 37.92
N ALA A 327 17.62 -9.63 38.31
CA ALA A 327 17.11 -9.78 39.67
C ALA A 327 18.26 -9.90 40.70
N HIS A 328 19.32 -10.63 40.36
CA HIS A 328 20.53 -10.73 41.17
C HIS A 328 21.21 -9.38 41.37
N LEU A 329 21.45 -8.63 40.29
CA LEU A 329 22.08 -7.30 40.33
C LEU A 329 21.24 -6.29 41.13
N GLN A 330 19.91 -6.33 40.99
CA GLN A 330 19.02 -5.48 41.79
C GLN A 330 19.10 -5.79 43.29
N HIS A 331 19.29 -7.06 43.65
CA HIS A 331 19.48 -7.47 45.03
C HIS A 331 20.83 -6.99 45.59
N GLU A 332 21.94 -7.14 44.84
CA GLU A 332 23.25 -6.61 45.22
C GLU A 332 23.25 -5.08 45.38
N LEU A 333 22.57 -4.37 44.48
CA LEU A 333 22.42 -2.92 44.56
C LEU A 333 21.69 -2.52 45.86
N LYS A 334 20.59 -3.21 46.21
CA LYS A 334 19.87 -2.99 47.48
C LYS A 334 20.72 -3.27 48.71
N GLN A 335 21.53 -4.33 48.69
CA GLN A 335 22.48 -4.63 49.77
C GLN A 335 23.52 -3.51 49.93
N SER A 336 24.11 -3.07 48.82
CA SER A 336 25.08 -1.97 48.79
C SER A 336 24.48 -0.66 49.32
N GLN A 337 23.27 -0.31 48.89
CA GLN A 337 22.54 0.86 49.40
C GLN A 337 22.26 0.76 50.92
N THR A 338 21.99 -0.44 51.42
CA THR A 338 21.76 -0.68 52.85
C THR A 338 23.05 -0.49 53.66
N LEU A 339 24.19 -0.96 53.15
CA LEU A 339 25.50 -0.73 53.77
C LEU A 339 25.84 0.76 53.80
N VAL A 340 25.70 1.47 52.67
CA VAL A 340 25.94 2.93 52.61
C VAL A 340 25.06 3.66 53.61
N ARG A 341 23.76 3.32 53.71
CA ARG A 341 22.86 3.92 54.72
C ARG A 341 23.32 3.66 56.15
N ARG A 342 23.82 2.46 56.47
CA ARG A 342 24.36 2.15 57.81
C ARG A 342 25.61 2.97 58.14
N TYR A 343 26.52 3.11 57.17
CA TYR A 343 27.71 3.95 57.32
C TYR A 343 27.33 5.43 57.54
N CYS A 344 26.34 5.95 56.82
CA CYS A 344 25.90 7.34 57.00
C CYS A 344 25.11 7.56 58.30
N ALA A 345 24.39 6.57 58.82
CA ALA A 345 23.54 6.70 60.01
C ALA A 345 24.32 6.62 61.34
N ASN A 346 25.47 5.94 61.36
CA ASN A 346 26.37 5.88 62.51
C ASN A 346 27.73 6.47 62.15
N PRO A 347 27.87 7.82 62.08
CA PRO A 347 29.17 8.48 62.08
C PRO A 347 29.75 8.33 63.49
N THR A 348 30.14 7.11 63.86
CA THR A 348 31.01 6.92 65.01
C THR A 348 32.30 7.64 64.67
N VAL A 349 32.61 8.60 65.54
CA VAL A 349 33.82 9.41 65.61
C VAL A 349 34.99 8.60 65.05
N PHE A 350 35.46 8.99 63.86
CA PHE A 350 36.79 8.60 63.42
C PHE A 350 37.75 9.21 64.42
N ASP A 351 38.14 8.42 65.42
CA ASP A 351 39.35 8.68 66.17
C ASP A 351 40.47 8.88 65.15
N SER A 352 41.13 10.02 65.29
CA SER A 352 42.14 10.51 64.38
C SER A 352 43.20 9.42 64.18
N PRO A 353 43.59 9.11 62.92
CA PRO A 353 44.72 8.21 62.71
C PRO A 353 45.97 8.82 63.38
N PRO A 354 46.79 8.02 64.09
CA PRO A 354 48.04 8.50 64.65
C PRO A 354 48.94 9.02 63.54
N SER A 355 49.51 10.18 63.78
CA SER A 355 50.42 10.90 62.91
C SER A 355 51.54 9.99 62.38
N PRO A 356 51.77 9.90 61.05
CA PRO A 356 53.01 9.34 60.55
C PRO A 356 54.13 10.35 60.80
N SER A 357 55.09 9.92 61.61
CA SER A 357 56.34 10.60 61.88
C SER A 357 57.09 10.95 60.59
N SER A 358 57.56 12.19 60.55
CA SER A 358 58.62 12.75 59.72
C SER A 358 59.50 11.76 58.93
N SER A 359 59.49 11.89 57.60
CA SER A 359 60.64 11.61 56.74
C SER A 359 60.63 12.55 55.52
N ARG A 360 61.13 13.76 55.78
CA ARG A 360 61.96 14.61 54.93
C ARG A 360 62.27 14.04 53.52
N SER A 361 61.74 14.64 52.47
CA SER A 361 62.46 14.76 51.20
C SER A 361 62.00 16.00 50.43
N LYS A 362 62.98 16.80 50.05
CA LYS A 362 62.88 18.09 49.37
C LYS A 362 62.57 17.84 47.90
N TYR A 363 61.66 18.60 47.29
CA TYR A 363 61.90 19.22 45.98
C TYR A 363 60.94 20.41 45.77
N SER A 364 61.55 21.58 45.59
CA SER A 364 61.02 22.81 45.02
C SER A 364 60.56 22.53 43.57
N GLY A 365 59.56 23.16 42.95
CA GLY A 365 58.78 24.34 43.27
C GLY A 365 57.91 24.69 42.04
N VAL A 366 57.41 25.93 42.04
CA VAL A 366 56.73 26.67 40.96
C VAL A 366 55.19 26.66 41.01
N LEU A 367 54.66 27.74 41.60
CA LEU A 367 53.66 28.72 41.10
C LEU A 367 52.62 28.22 40.07
N ALA A 368 51.36 28.64 40.01
CA ALA A 368 50.48 29.55 40.75
C ALA A 368 49.17 29.58 39.92
N THR A 369 48.01 29.71 40.58
CA THR A 369 46.88 30.63 40.29
C THR A 369 45.52 29.99 40.53
N ALA A 370 44.73 30.72 41.31
CA ALA A 370 43.40 30.39 41.78
C ALA A 370 42.35 30.65 40.69
N SER A 371 41.35 29.78 40.62
CA SER A 371 40.04 30.12 40.06
C SER A 371 38.92 29.36 40.79
N LYS A 372 37.78 30.05 40.91
CA LYS A 372 36.63 29.85 41.80
C LYS A 372 35.96 28.47 41.68
N PRO A 373 35.30 27.97 42.75
CA PRO A 373 34.34 26.89 42.64
C PRO A 373 33.00 27.39 42.05
N PRO A 374 32.30 26.61 41.21
CA PRO A 374 31.00 26.97 40.67
C PRO A 374 29.87 26.71 41.68
N SER A 375 28.88 27.59 41.64
CA SER A 375 27.64 27.57 42.41
C SER A 375 26.80 26.29 42.13
N PRO A 376 26.03 25.79 43.11
CA PRO A 376 25.13 24.65 42.90
C PRO A 376 23.85 25.08 42.13
N PRO A 377 23.24 24.18 41.34
CA PRO A 377 22.00 24.46 40.63
C PRO A 377 20.77 24.43 41.56
N PRO A 378 19.67 25.10 41.18
CA PRO A 378 18.51 25.26 42.04
C PRO A 378 17.67 23.98 42.13
N TYR A 379 17.14 23.79 43.35
CA TYR A 379 16.05 22.89 43.72
C TYR A 379 14.86 23.01 42.76
N VAL A 380 14.33 21.87 42.30
CA VAL A 380 12.97 21.77 41.74
C VAL A 380 12.16 20.78 42.56
N ASN A 381 10.97 21.24 42.92
CA ASN A 381 10.00 20.69 43.86
C ASN A 381 9.58 19.24 43.59
N PHE A 382 9.35 18.54 44.70
CA PHE A 382 8.61 17.28 44.79
C PHE A 382 7.12 17.48 44.45
N GLY A 383 6.58 16.52 43.72
CA GLY A 383 5.14 16.36 43.49
C GLY A 383 4.82 15.02 42.85
N SER A 384 4.80 13.95 43.64
CA SER A 384 4.12 12.70 43.28
C SER A 384 2.59 12.90 43.35
N PRO A 385 1.81 12.07 42.62
CA PRO A 385 1.42 10.81 43.24
C PRO A 385 1.54 9.59 42.30
N SER A 386 1.83 8.47 42.95
CA SER A 386 1.82 7.12 42.42
C SER A 386 0.43 6.68 41.94
N VAL A 387 0.38 5.97 40.81
CA VAL A 387 -0.61 4.92 40.56
C VAL A 387 0.11 3.74 39.90
N SER A 388 0.12 2.62 40.60
CA SER A 388 0.55 1.32 40.10
C SER A 388 -0.56 0.71 39.25
N VAL A 389 -0.26 0.30 38.01
CA VAL A 389 -1.08 -0.66 37.26
C VAL A 389 -0.15 -1.66 36.60
N ALA A 390 -0.39 -2.93 36.88
CA ALA A 390 0.28 -4.07 36.30
C ALA A 390 -0.36 -4.49 34.95
N GLY A 391 0.49 -4.88 33.99
CA GLY A 391 0.17 -5.74 32.84
C GLY A 391 -0.12 -5.04 31.50
N PRO A 392 -0.06 -5.75 30.35
CA PRO A 392 0.86 -6.81 29.96
C PRO A 392 1.73 -6.43 28.74
N SER A 393 2.72 -7.28 28.50
CA SER A 393 3.67 -7.44 27.39
C SER A 393 3.36 -6.75 26.05
N SER A 394 4.33 -5.98 25.54
CA SER A 394 4.39 -5.52 24.15
C SER A 394 4.72 -6.66 23.19
N PRO A 395 4.12 -6.73 21.97
CA PRO A 395 4.67 -7.51 20.89
C PRO A 395 5.80 -6.71 20.20
N ARG A 396 6.98 -7.33 20.11
CA ARG A 396 8.12 -6.86 19.32
C ARG A 396 7.76 -6.92 17.83
N THR A 397 7.98 -5.81 17.13
CA THR A 397 8.03 -5.79 15.65
C THR A 397 9.37 -6.31 15.14
N PRO A 398 9.40 -7.08 14.04
CA PRO A 398 10.65 -7.42 13.37
C PRO A 398 11.20 -6.20 12.63
N ARG A 399 12.50 -5.93 12.82
CA ARG A 399 13.27 -4.98 11.99
C ARG A 399 13.43 -5.59 10.60
N GLY A 400 12.51 -5.30 9.69
CA GLY A 400 12.73 -5.42 8.25
C GLY A 400 13.47 -4.20 7.74
N LEU A 401 14.68 -4.39 7.19
CA LEU A 401 15.34 -3.40 6.33
C LEU A 401 14.45 -3.19 5.11
N VAL A 402 13.73 -2.07 5.06
CA VAL A 402 13.00 -1.63 3.87
C VAL A 402 13.97 -0.81 3.02
N THR A 403 14.43 -1.38 1.91
CA THR A 403 15.08 -0.67 0.82
C THR A 403 14.02 0.15 0.08
N ALA A 404 13.79 1.39 0.50
CA ALA A 404 13.04 2.33 -0.31
C ALA A 404 13.91 2.69 -1.53
N GLU A 405 13.50 2.24 -2.72
CA GLU A 405 14.12 2.64 -3.98
C GLU A 405 13.78 4.11 -4.23
N MET A 406 14.73 5.00 -3.93
CA MET A 406 14.65 6.39 -4.35
C MET A 406 15.22 6.47 -5.76
N GLU A 407 14.41 6.81 -6.75
CA GLU A 407 14.91 7.06 -8.11
C GLU A 407 15.63 8.42 -8.13
N LEU A 408 16.85 8.45 -8.67
CA LEU A 408 17.55 9.70 -8.96
C LEU A 408 16.81 10.39 -10.11
N GLY A 409 16.68 11.71 -10.06
CA GLY A 409 16.03 12.48 -11.13
C GLY A 409 16.76 12.33 -12.47
N ALA A 410 16.06 12.65 -13.56
CA ALA A 410 16.55 12.41 -14.91
C ALA A 410 17.83 13.20 -15.21
N ALA A 411 17.97 14.43 -14.71
CA ALA A 411 19.16 15.24 -14.89
C ALA A 411 20.35 14.66 -14.12
N THR A 412 20.13 14.21 -12.88
CA THR A 412 21.19 13.56 -12.08
C THR A 412 21.64 12.23 -12.69
N HIS A 413 20.71 11.43 -13.21
CA HIS A 413 21.07 10.19 -13.90
C HIS A 413 21.87 10.45 -15.18
N GLN A 414 21.44 11.43 -16.00
CA GLN A 414 22.14 11.81 -17.23
C GLN A 414 23.55 12.37 -16.93
N PHE A 415 23.70 13.20 -15.89
CA PHE A 415 25.00 13.70 -15.44
C PHE A 415 25.98 12.57 -15.10
N LEU A 416 25.51 11.52 -14.42
CA LEU A 416 26.36 10.35 -14.09
C LEU A 416 26.78 9.57 -15.33
N ILE A 417 25.93 9.50 -16.36
CA ILE A 417 26.25 8.88 -17.64
C ILE A 417 27.31 9.72 -18.38
N ASP A 418 27.08 11.02 -18.53
CA ASP A 418 27.93 11.92 -19.32
C ASP A 418 29.35 12.04 -18.76
N ASN A 419 29.51 11.82 -17.46
CA ASN A 419 30.81 11.87 -16.78
C ASN A 419 31.42 10.48 -16.49
N ASN A 420 30.81 9.39 -16.98
CA ASN A 420 31.25 8.01 -16.76
C ASN A 420 31.34 7.61 -15.27
N LEU A 421 30.34 8.02 -14.48
CA LEU A 421 30.26 7.83 -13.03
C LEU A 421 29.12 6.89 -12.61
N LEU A 422 28.58 6.10 -13.54
CA LEU A 422 27.47 5.20 -13.28
C LEU A 422 27.78 4.16 -12.19
N SER A 423 29.06 3.81 -12.01
CA SER A 423 29.52 2.93 -10.92
C SER A 423 29.31 3.51 -9.52
N TYR A 424 29.10 4.83 -9.41
CA TYR A 424 28.79 5.52 -8.16
C TYR A 424 27.29 5.76 -7.96
N PHE A 425 26.44 5.28 -8.87
CA PHE A 425 24.99 5.51 -8.85
C PHE A 425 24.36 5.15 -7.50
N ASP A 426 24.65 3.98 -6.95
CA ASP A 426 24.12 3.56 -5.65
C ASP A 426 24.60 4.43 -4.48
N ALA A 427 25.86 4.87 -4.52
CA ALA A 427 26.42 5.75 -3.50
C ALA A 427 25.76 7.13 -3.54
N VAL A 428 25.58 7.70 -4.74
CA VAL A 428 24.87 8.96 -4.96
C VAL A 428 23.42 8.81 -4.54
N ARG A 429 22.73 7.73 -4.91
CA ARG A 429 21.35 7.43 -4.49
C ARG A 429 21.21 7.35 -2.98
N LEU A 430 22.16 6.71 -2.29
CA LEU A 430 22.15 6.55 -0.83
C LEU A 430 22.43 7.86 -0.11
N ILE A 431 23.33 8.69 -0.65
CA ILE A 431 23.53 10.07 -0.20
C ILE A 431 22.21 10.85 -0.42
N CYS A 432 21.57 10.67 -1.57
CA CYS A 432 20.31 11.32 -1.90
C CYS A 432 19.15 10.95 -1.00
N ALA A 433 19.07 9.70 -0.57
CA ALA A 433 18.07 9.25 0.39
C ALA A 433 18.32 9.79 1.81
N LYS A 434 19.54 10.19 2.15
CA LYS A 434 19.91 10.62 3.51
C LYS A 434 19.79 12.13 3.76
N PHE A 435 19.88 12.97 2.74
CA PHE A 435 19.84 14.42 2.90
C PHE A 435 18.51 15.00 2.38
N SER A 436 17.76 15.70 3.24
CA SER A 436 16.53 16.41 2.84
C SER A 436 16.84 17.53 1.84
N SER A 437 15.98 17.74 0.83
CA SER A 437 16.12 18.75 -0.25
C SER A 437 16.58 20.15 0.20
N VAL A 438 16.24 20.56 1.42
CA VAL A 438 16.55 21.89 1.99
C VAL A 438 18.01 22.05 2.47
N LYS A 439 18.80 20.98 2.62
CA LYS A 439 20.16 21.02 3.22
C LYS A 439 21.28 20.59 2.27
N TRP A 440 20.99 20.41 0.99
CA TRP A 440 21.92 19.84 0.02
C TRP A 440 23.18 20.65 -0.20
N GLY A 441 23.04 21.95 -0.49
CA GLY A 441 24.18 22.82 -0.75
C GLY A 441 25.21 22.79 0.37
N THR A 442 24.75 22.86 1.62
CA THR A 442 25.64 22.92 2.79
C THR A 442 26.23 21.56 3.21
N GLU A 443 25.61 20.43 2.86
CA GLU A 443 26.12 19.09 3.20
C GLU A 443 27.01 18.51 2.09
N ILE A 444 26.74 18.78 0.81
CA ILE A 444 27.64 18.43 -0.30
C ILE A 444 28.97 19.20 -0.19
N GLU A 445 28.94 20.45 0.25
CA GLU A 445 30.15 21.24 0.52
C GLU A 445 31.08 20.60 1.57
N LYS A 446 30.51 19.80 2.50
CA LYS A 446 31.29 19.06 3.50
C LYS A 446 31.94 17.80 2.96
N LEU A 447 31.59 17.34 1.77
CA LEU A 447 32.22 16.22 1.08
C LEU A 447 33.54 16.67 0.41
N SER A 448 34.45 17.24 1.21
CA SER A 448 35.74 17.82 0.78
C SER A 448 36.70 16.84 0.10
N LYS A 449 36.33 15.57 0.00
CA LYS A 449 37.10 14.49 -0.63
C LYS A 449 36.77 14.29 -2.12
N PHE A 450 35.71 14.89 -2.64
CA PHE A 450 35.41 14.82 -4.08
C PHE A 450 36.09 15.96 -4.85
N PRO A 451 36.52 15.72 -6.10
CA PRO A 451 36.96 16.77 -7.02
C PRO A 451 35.91 17.88 -7.15
N ALA A 452 36.37 19.12 -7.26
CA ALA A 452 35.47 20.28 -7.30
C ALA A 452 34.53 20.25 -8.52
N GLU A 453 35.00 19.72 -9.64
CA GLU A 453 34.18 19.59 -10.86
C GLU A 453 33.00 18.64 -10.63
N LEU A 454 33.24 17.49 -10.00
CA LEU A 454 32.20 16.51 -9.69
C LEU A 454 31.19 17.05 -8.68
N ARG A 455 31.68 17.75 -7.66
CA ARG A 455 30.82 18.36 -6.64
C ARG A 455 29.89 19.41 -7.25
N ASN A 456 30.42 20.27 -8.12
CA ASN A 456 29.65 21.35 -8.74
C ASN A 456 28.64 20.79 -9.76
N GLY A 457 29.04 19.82 -10.58
CA GLY A 457 28.14 19.20 -11.54
C GLY A 457 26.98 18.43 -10.90
N LEU A 458 27.21 17.77 -9.77
CA LEU A 458 26.14 17.15 -8.98
C LEU A 458 25.18 18.18 -8.39
N LEU A 459 25.68 19.34 -7.94
CA LEU A 459 24.84 20.42 -7.42
C LEU A 459 23.96 21.02 -8.51
N GLU A 460 24.51 21.24 -9.70
CA GLU A 460 23.77 21.77 -10.86
C GLU A 460 22.68 20.79 -11.31
N ALA A 461 23.00 19.50 -11.48
CA ALA A 461 22.03 18.49 -11.91
C ALA A 461 20.90 18.29 -10.89
N LEU A 462 21.21 18.35 -9.58
CA LEU A 462 20.19 18.29 -8.52
C LEU A 462 19.34 19.57 -8.46
N GLU A 463 19.91 20.74 -8.76
CA GLU A 463 19.14 21.99 -8.85
C GLU A 463 18.18 21.96 -10.05
N GLU A 464 18.60 21.41 -11.19
CA GLU A 464 17.76 21.18 -12.36
C GLU A 464 16.61 20.20 -12.07
N ASP A 465 16.91 19.07 -11.44
CA ASP A 465 15.89 18.10 -11.01
C ASP A 465 14.91 18.69 -9.96
N SER A 466 15.32 19.71 -9.20
CA SER A 466 14.44 20.40 -8.24
C SER A 466 13.53 21.46 -8.87
N LYS A 467 13.89 21.94 -10.07
CA LYS A 467 13.11 22.90 -10.86
C LYS A 467 12.08 22.21 -11.76
N ALA A 468 12.35 20.95 -12.14
CA ALA A 468 11.44 20.06 -12.85
C ALA A 468 10.38 19.47 -11.91
#